data_AF-A0A437MMW7-F1
#
_entry.id   AF-A0A437MMW7-F1
#
_cell.length_a   1.000
_cell.length_b   1.000
_cell.length_c   1.000
_cell.angle_alpha   90.00
_cell.angle_beta   90.00
_cell.angle_gamma   90.00
#
_symmetry.space_group_name_H-M   'P 1'
#
loop_
_entity.id
_entity.type
_entity.pdbx_description
1 polymer ?
#
loop_
_entity_poly.entity_id
_entity_poly.type
_entity_poly.pdbx_seq_one_letter_code
_entity_poly.pdbx_strand_id
1 'polypeptide(L)'
;MADSVITYTRGNQYIRHIPYDKEGVAKPAAHGLVGTLTIGGYEFQTMERMDGYVHMNGDEDYTPSMMYWHSKYKSFVLNPWLGKDAEATKKKNILFHPASRPHHLEGCVGVGFFDAAGKLEDSKYCFDAIWNLMGGTAGDQTSKLTFLLRVVGQMKAKSACTPFSP
;
A
#
# COMPACT_ATOMS: atom_id res chain seq x y z
N MET A 1 8.05 -15.36 16.84
CA MET A 1 8.40 -13.94 16.63
C MET A 1 8.27 -13.66 15.14
N ALA A 2 7.93 -12.44 14.73
CA ALA A 2 7.98 -12.08 13.31
C ALA A 2 9.46 -12.02 12.88
N ASP A 3 9.83 -12.76 11.83
CA ASP A 3 11.22 -12.85 11.37
C ASP A 3 11.68 -11.60 10.60
N SER A 4 10.76 -10.69 10.27
CA SER A 4 11.04 -9.46 9.55
C SER A 4 10.13 -8.32 10.02
N VAL A 5 10.67 -7.10 10.00
CA VAL A 5 9.95 -5.85 10.25
C VAL A 5 9.88 -5.06 8.95
N ILE A 6 8.67 -4.69 8.55
CA ILE A 6 8.43 -3.75 7.45
C ILE A 6 7.94 -2.44 8.08
N THR A 7 8.54 -1.32 7.70
CA THR A 7 8.11 0.01 8.17
C THR A 7 7.43 0.75 7.04
N TYR A 8 6.17 1.13 7.22
CA TYR A 8 5.44 2.03 6.34
C TYR A 8 5.39 3.43 6.96
N THR A 9 6.06 4.41 6.34
CA THR A 9 6.10 5.79 6.80
C THR A 9 5.24 6.67 5.91
N ARG A 10 4.23 7.34 6.50
CA ARG A 10 3.40 8.33 5.81
C ARG A 10 4.15 9.64 5.60
N GLY A 11 4.11 10.18 4.38
CA GLY A 11 4.72 11.46 4.05
C GLY A 11 3.79 12.66 4.29
N ASN A 12 4.07 13.74 3.56
CA ASN A 12 3.29 14.98 3.58
C ASN A 12 2.88 15.48 2.18
N GLN A 13 3.15 14.68 1.14
CA GLN A 13 2.76 14.99 -0.23
C GLN A 13 1.55 14.15 -0.65
N TYR A 14 0.74 14.66 -1.58
CA TYR A 14 -0.37 13.92 -2.17
C TYR A 14 -0.36 13.99 -3.70
N ILE A 15 -0.80 12.90 -4.31
CA ILE A 15 -1.06 12.78 -5.75
C ILE A 15 -2.55 12.95 -5.99
N ARG A 16 -2.91 13.71 -7.02
CA ARG A 16 -4.30 13.89 -7.46
C ARG A 16 -4.52 13.24 -8.82
N HIS A 17 -5.59 12.45 -8.94
CA HIS A 17 -6.01 11.87 -10.20
C HIS A 17 -7.52 12.05 -10.40
N ILE A 18 -7.92 12.53 -11.57
CA ILE A 18 -9.34 12.56 -11.98
C ILE A 18 -9.58 11.31 -12.85
N PRO A 19 -10.32 10.30 -12.37
CA PRO A 19 -10.71 9.19 -13.22
C PRO A 19 -11.80 9.62 -14.20
N TYR A 20 -11.87 8.94 -15.34
CA TYR A 20 -12.95 9.09 -16.32
C TYR A 20 -13.67 7.75 -16.45
N ASP A 21 -14.98 7.76 -16.66
CA ASP A 21 -15.73 6.54 -17.01
C ASP A 21 -15.53 6.16 -18.49
N LYS A 22 -16.25 5.13 -18.95
CA LYS A 22 -16.10 4.59 -20.32
C LYS A 22 -16.61 5.58 -21.37
N GLU A 23 -17.50 6.46 -20.96
CA GLU A 23 -18.15 7.50 -21.74
C GLU A 23 -17.32 8.80 -21.75
N GLY A 24 -16.20 8.84 -21.02
CA GLY A 24 -15.30 9.99 -20.93
C GLY A 24 -15.78 11.07 -19.96
N VAL A 25 -16.73 10.76 -19.06
CA VAL A 25 -17.21 11.68 -18.04
C VAL A 25 -16.28 11.61 -16.82
N ALA A 26 -15.85 12.79 -16.36
CA ALA A 26 -14.99 12.91 -15.20
C ALA A 26 -15.70 12.48 -13.92
N LYS A 27 -15.05 11.62 -13.14
CA LYS A 27 -15.45 11.22 -11.79
C LYS A 27 -14.82 12.13 -10.73
N PRO A 28 -15.31 12.10 -9.47
CA PRO A 28 -14.67 12.81 -8.38
C PRO A 28 -13.17 12.50 -8.30
N ALA A 29 -12.37 13.55 -8.04
CA ALA A 29 -10.93 13.41 -7.92
C ALA A 29 -10.57 12.47 -6.76
N ALA A 30 -9.62 11.58 -7.02
CA ALA A 30 -9.03 10.69 -6.05
C ALA A 30 -7.67 11.20 -5.62
N HIS A 31 -7.38 11.17 -4.32
CA HIS A 31 -6.11 11.62 -3.76
C HIS A 31 -5.37 10.47 -3.08
N GLY A 32 -4.07 10.34 -3.33
CA GLY A 32 -3.21 9.36 -2.69
C GLY A 32 -2.12 10.04 -1.89
N LEU A 33 -1.99 9.72 -0.61
CA LEU A 33 -0.90 10.17 0.24
C LEU A 33 0.38 9.42 -0.17
N VAL A 34 1.44 10.18 -0.43
CA VAL A 34 2.77 9.65 -0.72
C VAL A 34 3.44 9.25 0.58
N GLY A 35 4.06 8.07 0.60
CA GLY A 35 4.88 7.60 1.71
C GLY A 35 5.97 6.65 1.25
N THR A 36 6.63 5.99 2.20
CA THR A 36 7.74 5.08 1.94
C THR A 36 7.54 3.76 2.69
N LEU A 37 7.84 2.64 2.03
CA LEU A 37 7.92 1.32 2.63
C LEU A 37 9.38 0.88 2.72
N THR A 38 9.86 0.60 3.92
CA THR A 38 11.25 0.20 4.19
C THR A 38 11.31 -1.24 4.65
N ILE A 39 12.17 -2.04 4.02
CA ILE A 39 12.45 -3.44 4.38
C ILE A 39 13.91 -3.79 4.10
N GLY A 40 14.61 -4.34 5.08
CA GLY A 40 16.00 -4.84 4.89
C GLY A 40 16.98 -3.78 4.38
N GLY A 41 16.74 -2.49 4.68
CA GLY A 41 17.53 -1.37 4.17
C GLY A 41 17.13 -0.86 2.78
N TYR A 42 16.16 -1.49 2.11
CA TYR A 42 15.59 -1.03 0.85
C TYR A 42 14.35 -0.17 1.08
N GLU A 43 14.16 0.82 0.20
CA GLU A 43 13.02 1.73 0.24
C GLU A 43 12.21 1.65 -1.05
N PHE A 44 10.89 1.62 -0.91
CA PHE A 44 9.93 1.68 -2.00
C PHE A 44 8.98 2.85 -1.76
N GLN A 45 8.57 3.53 -2.83
CA GLN A 45 7.55 4.56 -2.71
C GLN A 45 6.18 3.92 -2.57
N THR A 46 5.28 4.62 -1.91
CA THR A 46 3.92 4.13 -1.66
C THR A 46 2.89 5.21 -1.92
N MET A 47 1.67 4.75 -2.17
CA MET A 47 0.50 5.57 -2.33
C MET A 47 -0.62 4.99 -1.47
N GLU A 48 -1.04 5.66 -0.40
CA GLU A 48 -2.21 5.25 0.39
C GLU A 48 -3.40 6.13 0.03
N ARG A 49 -4.58 5.54 -0.17
CA ARG A 49 -5.74 6.34 -0.54
C ARG A 49 -6.22 7.26 0.59
N MET A 50 -6.42 8.53 0.24
CA MET A 50 -7.07 9.53 1.09
C MET A 50 -8.58 9.59 0.79
N ASP A 51 -9.27 10.62 1.29
CA ASP A 51 -10.69 10.93 1.02
C ASP A 51 -11.70 10.14 1.88
N GLY A 52 -11.37 9.90 3.15
CA GLY A 52 -12.32 9.30 4.13
C GLY A 52 -12.43 7.78 4.05
N TYR A 53 -11.58 7.13 3.25
CA TYR A 53 -11.45 5.68 3.26
C TYR A 53 -10.78 5.19 4.55
N VAL A 54 -11.03 3.92 4.88
CA VAL A 54 -10.40 3.27 6.03
C VAL A 54 -8.88 3.25 5.85
N HIS A 55 -8.16 3.46 6.94
CA HIS A 55 -6.70 3.49 6.97
C HIS A 55 -6.21 2.88 8.27
N MET A 56 -4.95 2.43 8.28
CA MET A 56 -4.29 1.98 9.50
C MET A 56 -4.08 3.18 10.43
N ASN A 57 -4.18 2.98 11.74
CA ASN A 57 -3.76 4.02 12.67
C ASN A 57 -2.26 4.27 12.48
N GLY A 58 -1.85 5.53 12.62
CA GLY A 58 -0.44 5.85 12.66
C GLY A 58 0.17 5.46 13.99
N ASP A 59 1.48 5.20 13.97
CA ASP A 59 2.29 4.92 15.16
C ASP A 59 1.86 3.63 15.88
N GLU A 60 1.39 2.65 15.11
CA GLU A 60 0.92 1.34 15.55
C GLU A 60 1.65 0.20 14.83
N ASP A 61 1.83 -0.93 15.53
CA ASP A 61 2.38 -2.17 14.99
C ASP A 61 1.27 -3.19 14.71
N TYR A 62 1.24 -3.74 13.50
CA TYR A 62 0.30 -4.76 13.06
C TYR A 62 1.01 -6.10 12.93
N THR A 63 0.73 -7.04 13.85
CA THR A 63 1.37 -8.37 13.90
C THR A 63 0.38 -9.45 14.35
N PRO A 64 0.42 -10.67 13.76
CA PRO A 64 1.27 -11.07 12.63
C PRO A 64 0.65 -10.67 11.29
N SER A 65 1.26 -9.71 10.59
CA SER A 65 0.89 -9.38 9.21
C SER A 65 1.43 -10.44 8.25
N MET A 66 0.83 -10.58 7.06
CA MET A 66 1.16 -11.66 6.13
C MET A 66 1.44 -11.15 4.71
N MET A 67 2.44 -11.73 4.06
CA MET A 67 2.67 -11.60 2.63
C MET A 67 2.32 -12.91 1.94
N TYR A 68 1.55 -12.84 0.84
CA TYR A 68 1.13 -14.02 0.08
C TYR A 68 0.74 -13.66 -1.35
N TRP A 69 0.68 -14.67 -2.22
CA TRP A 69 0.23 -14.51 -3.59
C TRP A 69 -1.29 -14.31 -3.68
N HIS A 70 -1.74 -13.25 -4.37
CA HIS A 70 -3.15 -12.92 -4.51
C HIS A 70 -3.61 -13.07 -5.96
N SER A 71 -4.49 -14.05 -6.22
CA SER A 71 -4.97 -14.42 -7.56
C SER A 71 -5.58 -13.27 -8.36
N LYS A 72 -6.40 -12.41 -7.72
CA LYS A 72 -6.99 -11.21 -8.35
C LYS A 72 -5.94 -10.29 -8.96
N TYR A 73 -4.83 -10.07 -8.26
CA TYR A 73 -3.78 -9.14 -8.68
C TYR A 73 -2.70 -9.84 -9.53
N LYS A 74 -2.64 -11.18 -9.50
CA LYS A 74 -1.56 -11.99 -10.09
C LYS A 74 -0.21 -11.42 -9.68
N SER A 75 -0.03 -11.29 -8.36
CA SER A 75 1.10 -10.67 -7.67
C SER A 75 1.04 -11.04 -6.18
N PHE A 76 2.16 -10.90 -5.47
CA PHE A 76 2.13 -10.85 -4.02
C PHE A 76 1.45 -9.56 -3.51
N VAL A 77 0.92 -9.66 -2.29
CA VAL A 77 0.32 -8.55 -1.53
C VAL A 77 0.78 -8.62 -0.07
N LEU A 78 0.78 -7.48 0.62
CA LEU A 78 0.90 -7.44 2.08
C LEU A 78 -0.49 -7.24 2.70
N ASN A 79 -0.82 -8.06 3.69
CA ASN A 79 -2.05 -7.99 4.46
C ASN A 79 -1.72 -7.67 5.93
N PRO A 80 -1.91 -6.41 6.36
CA PRO A 80 -1.82 -6.01 7.75
C PRO A 80 -2.80 -6.80 8.62
N TRP A 81 -2.37 -7.25 9.80
CA TRP A 81 -3.27 -7.86 10.77
C TRP A 81 -4.05 -6.80 11.56
N LEU A 82 -5.29 -6.52 11.14
CA LEU A 82 -6.16 -5.49 11.74
C LEU A 82 -7.04 -6.02 12.89
N GLY A 83 -6.69 -7.18 13.45
CA GLY A 83 -7.45 -7.84 14.51
C GLY A 83 -8.55 -8.78 14.02
N LYS A 84 -9.10 -9.58 14.95
CA LYS A 84 -10.04 -10.67 14.66
C LYS A 84 -11.30 -10.23 13.93
N ASP A 85 -11.85 -9.07 14.29
CA ASP A 85 -13.11 -8.58 13.70
C ASP A 85 -12.93 -8.15 12.25
N ALA A 86 -11.80 -7.51 11.93
CA ALA A 86 -11.48 -7.12 10.56
C ALA A 86 -11.30 -8.35 9.67
N GLU A 87 -10.66 -9.39 10.21
CA GLU A 87 -10.47 -10.67 9.51
C GLU A 87 -11.77 -11.45 9.31
N ALA A 88 -12.65 -11.46 10.31
CA ALA A 88 -13.93 -12.15 10.22
C ALA A 88 -14.93 -11.45 9.29
N THR A 89 -14.98 -10.12 9.33
CA THR A 89 -16.00 -9.36 8.60
C THR A 89 -15.55 -8.91 7.21
N LYS A 90 -14.23 -8.82 6.98
CA LYS A 90 -13.61 -8.24 5.77
C LYS A 90 -14.04 -6.82 5.42
N LYS A 91 -14.81 -6.14 6.30
CA LYS A 91 -15.34 -4.78 6.08
C LYS A 91 -14.28 -3.68 6.19
N LYS A 92 -13.12 -4.00 6.77
CA LYS A 92 -12.00 -3.07 6.99
C LYS A 92 -10.69 -3.59 6.40
N ASN A 93 -10.75 -4.46 5.39
CA ASN A 93 -9.54 -5.13 4.90
C ASN A 93 -8.66 -4.16 4.08
N ILE A 94 -7.59 -3.70 4.70
CA ILE A 94 -6.56 -2.89 4.04
C ILE A 94 -5.55 -3.85 3.43
N LEU A 95 -5.17 -3.65 2.17
CA LEU A 95 -4.13 -4.42 1.51
C LEU A 95 -3.08 -3.50 0.90
N PHE A 96 -1.83 -3.93 0.95
CA PHE A 96 -0.80 -3.40 0.06
C PHE A 96 -0.80 -4.25 -1.19
N HIS A 97 -1.15 -3.68 -2.34
CA HIS A 97 -1.27 -4.44 -3.58
C HIS A 97 -0.83 -3.61 -4.80
N PRO A 98 -0.63 -4.26 -5.95
CA PRO A 98 -0.27 -3.53 -7.16
C PRO A 98 -1.31 -2.47 -7.55
N ALA A 99 -0.85 -1.25 -7.78
CA ALA A 99 -1.68 -0.14 -8.21
C ALA A 99 -0.82 0.91 -8.95
N SER A 100 -1.48 1.78 -9.70
CA SER A 100 -0.81 2.86 -10.45
C SER A 100 -1.42 4.24 -10.23
N ARG A 101 -2.66 4.32 -9.72
CA ARG A 101 -3.38 5.57 -9.48
C ARG A 101 -4.16 5.49 -8.17
N PRO A 102 -4.44 6.63 -7.49
CA PRO A 102 -5.18 6.64 -6.23
C PRO A 102 -6.56 5.96 -6.31
N HIS A 103 -7.29 6.10 -7.41
CA HIS A 103 -8.62 5.51 -7.55
C HIS A 103 -8.64 3.98 -7.63
N HIS A 104 -7.48 3.31 -7.70
CA HIS A 104 -7.38 1.85 -7.62
C HIS A 104 -7.37 1.32 -6.17
N LEU A 105 -7.30 2.21 -5.17
CA LEU A 105 -6.88 1.89 -3.81
C LEU A 105 -7.94 2.20 -2.74
N GLU A 106 -9.19 1.81 -2.90
CA GLU A 106 -10.26 2.13 -1.93
C GLU A 106 -9.99 1.56 -0.51
N GLY A 107 -9.25 2.30 0.33
CA GLY A 107 -8.77 1.83 1.63
C GLY A 107 -7.55 0.90 1.55
N CYS A 108 -6.73 1.03 0.50
CA CYS A 108 -5.54 0.20 0.28
C CYS A 108 -4.29 1.06 0.04
N VAL A 109 -3.13 0.39 -0.02
CA VAL A 109 -1.83 1.01 -0.28
C VAL A 109 -1.20 0.41 -1.55
N GLY A 110 -0.74 1.25 -2.46
CA GLY A 110 0.09 0.86 -3.59
C GLY A 110 1.57 0.95 -3.21
N VAL A 111 2.41 0.08 -3.77
CA VAL A 111 3.88 0.12 -3.61
C VAL A 111 4.52 0.12 -4.99
N GLY A 112 5.54 0.95 -5.23
CA GLY A 112 6.18 1.08 -6.54
C GLY A 112 7.15 2.26 -6.58
N PHE A 113 7.33 2.84 -7.77
CA PHE A 113 8.07 4.08 -7.97
C PHE A 113 7.22 5.08 -8.77
N PHE A 114 7.19 6.35 -8.36
CA PHE A 114 6.45 7.39 -9.04
C PHE A 114 7.18 7.89 -10.27
N ASP A 115 6.46 7.99 -11.38
CA ASP A 115 6.89 8.79 -12.53
C ASP A 115 6.72 10.30 -12.25
N ALA A 116 7.18 11.13 -13.20
CA ALA A 116 7.05 12.58 -13.10
C ALA A 116 5.58 13.08 -13.05
N ALA A 117 4.62 12.25 -13.45
CA ALA A 117 3.19 12.55 -13.39
C ALA A 117 2.50 12.01 -12.11
N GLY A 118 3.26 11.43 -11.18
CA GLY A 118 2.74 10.83 -9.95
C GLY A 118 1.97 9.52 -10.20
N LYS A 119 2.18 8.85 -11.33
CA LYS A 119 1.69 7.47 -11.53
C LYS A 119 2.68 6.50 -10.89
N LEU A 120 2.16 5.54 -10.14
CA LEU A 120 2.98 4.49 -9.53
C LEU A 120 3.28 3.41 -10.57
N GLU A 121 4.56 3.17 -10.83
CA GLU A 121 5.09 2.21 -11.81
C GLU A 121 5.80 1.04 -11.10
N ASP A 122 6.10 -0.02 -11.86
CA ASP A 122 6.82 -1.23 -11.42
C ASP A 122 6.24 -1.95 -10.20
N SER A 123 4.97 -1.68 -9.90
CA SER A 123 4.35 -2.08 -8.64
C SER A 123 4.43 -3.60 -8.39
N LYS A 124 4.18 -4.43 -9.41
CA LYS A 124 4.32 -5.90 -9.30
C LYS A 124 5.76 -6.34 -9.03
N TYR A 125 6.71 -5.75 -9.75
CA TYR A 125 8.14 -6.04 -9.58
C TYR A 125 8.59 -5.68 -8.16
N CYS A 126 8.11 -4.57 -7.61
CA CYS A 126 8.38 -4.22 -6.21
C CYS A 126 7.85 -5.28 -5.23
N PHE A 127 6.66 -5.84 -5.46
CA PHE A 127 6.16 -6.93 -4.61
C PHE A 127 6.97 -8.23 -4.76
N ASP A 128 7.46 -8.56 -5.96
CA ASP A 128 8.38 -9.69 -6.14
C ASP A 128 9.73 -9.45 -5.43
N ALA A 129 10.24 -8.22 -5.48
CA ALA A 129 11.45 -7.83 -4.75
C ALA A 129 11.25 -7.93 -3.23
N ILE A 130 10.13 -7.42 -2.71
CA ILE A 130 9.79 -7.50 -1.28
C ILE A 130 9.66 -8.97 -0.85
N TRP A 131 9.04 -9.83 -1.66
CA TRP A 131 8.95 -11.26 -1.37
C TRP A 131 10.33 -11.89 -1.17
N ASN A 132 11.26 -11.64 -2.10
CA ASN A 132 12.62 -12.15 -2.02
C ASN A 132 13.38 -11.57 -0.81
N LEU A 133 13.21 -10.28 -0.51
CA LEU A 133 13.83 -9.62 0.65
C LEU A 133 13.33 -10.17 1.99
N MET A 134 12.11 -10.71 2.03
CA MET A 134 11.53 -11.40 3.18
C MET A 134 11.94 -12.87 3.28
N GLY A 135 12.80 -13.36 2.39
CA GLY A 135 13.22 -14.77 2.35
C GLY A 135 12.26 -15.68 1.60
N GLY A 136 11.34 -15.14 0.82
CA GLY A 136 10.45 -15.92 -0.03
C GLY A 136 11.18 -16.55 -1.22
N THR A 137 10.79 -17.76 -1.58
CA THR A 137 11.35 -18.46 -2.75
C THR A 137 10.77 -17.89 -4.05
N ALA A 138 11.62 -17.55 -5.01
CA ALA A 138 11.19 -17.02 -6.30
C ALA A 138 10.19 -17.96 -7.00
N GLY A 139 9.04 -17.41 -7.43
CA GLY A 139 7.98 -18.16 -8.10
C GLY A 139 7.06 -18.97 -7.19
N ASP A 140 7.30 -19.02 -5.88
CA ASP A 140 6.40 -19.69 -4.94
C ASP A 140 5.13 -18.87 -4.69
N GLN A 141 4.00 -19.40 -5.16
CA GLN A 141 2.68 -18.78 -5.03
C GLN A 141 1.83 -19.42 -3.92
N THR A 142 2.39 -20.36 -3.16
CA THR A 142 1.66 -21.17 -2.18
C THR A 142 1.99 -20.81 -0.74
N SER A 143 3.24 -20.40 -0.49
CA SER A 143 3.70 -20.02 0.84
C SER A 143 3.13 -18.69 1.30
N LYS A 144 3.20 -18.49 2.62
CA LYS A 144 2.91 -17.23 3.29
C LYS A 144 4.09 -16.88 4.17
N LEU A 145 4.47 -15.61 4.17
CA LEU A 145 5.48 -15.08 5.08
C LEU A 145 4.80 -14.20 6.12
N THR A 146 5.20 -14.34 7.38
CA THR A 146 4.67 -13.52 8.48
C THR A 146 5.68 -12.45 8.90
N PHE A 147 5.19 -11.26 9.19
CA PHE A 147 6.03 -10.11 9.54
C PHE A 147 5.31 -9.15 10.50
N LEU A 148 6.07 -8.24 11.10
CA LEU A 148 5.53 -7.08 11.80
C LEU A 148 5.49 -5.90 10.83
N LEU A 149 4.30 -5.32 10.63
CA LEU A 149 4.16 -4.04 9.93
C LEU A 149 4.13 -2.92 10.95
N ARG A 150 5.08 -1.99 10.89
CA ARG A 150 5.05 -0.76 11.66
C ARG A 150 4.54 0.37 10.79
N VAL A 151 3.50 1.09 11.23
CA VAL A 151 3.03 2.29 10.55
C VAL A 151 3.54 3.51 11.32
N VAL A 152 4.22 4.42 10.63
CA VAL A 152 4.76 5.66 11.21
C VAL A 152 4.04 6.85 10.60
N GLY A 153 3.55 7.74 11.46
CA GLY A 153 2.83 8.93 11.06
C GLY A 153 1.33 8.71 10.85
N GLN A 154 0.56 9.74 11.17
CA GLN A 154 -0.89 9.75 11.05
C GLN A 154 -1.35 10.04 9.61
N MET A 155 -2.51 9.50 9.23
CA MET A 155 -3.18 9.92 8.00
C MET A 155 -3.60 11.39 8.13
N LYS A 156 -2.95 12.26 7.35
CA LYS A 156 -3.23 13.70 7.39
C LYS A 156 -4.43 14.04 6.52
N ALA A 157 -5.15 15.09 6.91
CA ALA A 157 -6.12 15.71 6.00
C ALA A 157 -5.39 16.24 4.75
N LYS A 158 -6.03 16.17 3.58
CA LYS A 158 -5.46 16.67 2.32
C LYS A 158 -4.99 18.14 2.43
N SER A 159 -5.71 18.98 3.17
CA SER A 159 -5.36 20.38 3.41
C SER A 159 -4.05 20.59 4.17
N ALA A 160 -3.56 19.57 4.88
CA ALA A 160 -2.29 19.57 5.59
C ALA A 160 -1.14 18.95 4.76
N CYS A 161 -1.40 18.60 3.50
CA CYS A 161 -0.43 18.02 2.58
C CYS A 161 -0.15 18.97 1.40
N THR A 162 1.03 18.84 0.80
CA THR A 162 1.40 19.55 -0.43
C THR A 162 1.18 18.65 -1.65
N PRO A 163 0.92 19.20 -2.85
CA PRO A 163 0.94 18.39 -4.07
C PRO A 163 2.29 17.70 -4.26
N PHE A 164 2.27 16.48 -4.79
CA PHE A 164 3.48 15.75 -5.16
C PHE A 164 4.26 16.54 -6.21
N SER A 165 5.56 16.65 -5.97
CA SER A 165 6.57 17.15 -6.90
C SER A 165 7.71 16.14 -6.88
N PRO A 166 8.06 15.55 -8.04
CA PRO A 166 9.19 14.62 -8.16
C PRO A 166 10.52 15.32 -7.89
#